data_AF-A4BHZ1-F1
#
_entry.id   AF-A4BHZ1-F1
#
_cell.length_a   1.000
_cell.length_b   1.000
_cell.length_c   1.000
_cell.angle_alpha   90.00
_cell.angle_beta   90.00
_cell.angle_gamma   90.00
#
_symmetry.space_group_name_H-M   'P 1'
#
loop_
_entity.id
_entity.type
_entity.pdbx_description
1 polymer ?
#
loop_
_entity_poly.entity_id
_entity_poly.type
_entity_poly.pdbx_seq_one_letter_code
_entity_poly.pdbx_strand_id
1 'polypeptide(L)'
;MLTLELMDSVVKIATGMLVSGLIFLVYLKRHQTLDSRKEAEINRRRELLEQVAAQVGRVHFVYQQYLALATEFTRYGQHWPKSRRDELARVGEQLADVFHALTEAESTLLLLGEKRLERSLRIYGAKIVNLRRQIYAEKQTLTGEEIHLLDDVKKEIAQLKESFFDALSVRYMPRKIASKGA
;
A
#
# COMPACT_ATOMS: atom_id res chain seq x y z
N MET A 1 24.56 -52.15 51.12
CA MET A 1 23.72 -52.44 49.93
C MET A 1 22.93 -51.20 49.47
N LEU A 2 22.35 -50.40 50.37
CA LEU A 2 21.61 -49.16 50.04
C LEU A 2 22.37 -48.07 49.27
N THR A 3 23.69 -47.97 49.39
CA THR A 3 24.47 -46.86 48.76
C THR A 3 24.65 -47.01 47.26
N LEU A 4 24.71 -48.24 46.74
CA LEU A 4 24.88 -48.50 45.30
C LEU A 4 23.58 -48.27 44.52
N GLU A 5 22.44 -48.65 45.09
CA GLU A 5 21.11 -48.46 44.47
C GLU A 5 20.70 -46.98 44.42
N LEU A 6 21.00 -46.22 45.48
CA LEU A 6 20.83 -44.77 45.51
C LEU A 6 21.70 -44.08 44.46
N MET A 7 22.94 -44.52 44.28
CA MET A 7 23.86 -43.95 43.30
C MET A 7 23.38 -44.19 41.86
N ASP A 8 22.91 -45.39 41.54
CA ASP A 8 22.35 -45.71 40.21
C ASP A 8 21.07 -44.91 39.91
N SER A 9 20.21 -44.70 40.92
CA SER A 9 19.00 -43.91 40.79
C SER A 9 19.29 -42.42 40.52
N VAL A 10 20.27 -41.85 41.22
CA VAL A 10 20.70 -40.46 41.03
C VAL A 10 21.30 -40.26 39.63
N VAL A 11 22.11 -41.21 39.15
CA VAL A 11 22.71 -41.15 37.81
C VAL A 11 21.64 -41.18 36.73
N LYS A 12 20.62 -42.04 36.85
CA LYS A 12 19.50 -42.12 35.87
C LYS A 12 18.68 -40.82 35.84
N ILE A 13 18.37 -40.25 37.00
CA ILE A 13 17.61 -39.00 37.09
C ILE A 13 18.43 -37.82 36.52
N ALA A 14 19.72 -37.73 36.86
CA ALA A 14 20.61 -36.70 36.33
C ALA A 14 20.74 -36.79 34.80
N THR A 15 20.83 -38.01 34.27
CA THR A 15 20.90 -38.25 32.82
C THR A 15 19.61 -37.82 32.13
N GLY A 16 18.44 -38.14 32.71
CA GLY A 16 17.14 -37.71 32.18
C GLY A 16 16.98 -36.18 32.16
N MET A 17 17.41 -35.48 33.23
CA MET A 17 17.38 -34.02 33.29
C MET A 17 18.31 -33.38 32.26
N LEU A 18 19.52 -33.91 32.07
CA LEU A 18 20.46 -33.40 31.07
C LEU A 18 19.94 -33.56 29.65
N VAL A 19 19.39 -34.73 29.32
CA VAL A 19 18.81 -35.00 28.00
C VAL A 19 17.58 -34.11 27.75
N SER A 20 16.70 -33.97 28.74
CA SER A 20 15.52 -33.10 28.62
C SER A 20 15.90 -31.63 28.46
N GLY A 21 16.89 -31.15 29.22
CA GLY A 21 17.42 -29.78 29.11
C GLY A 21 18.04 -29.48 27.75
N LEU A 22 18.82 -30.42 27.20
CA LEU A 22 19.41 -30.30 25.86
C LEU A 22 18.34 -30.23 24.76
N ILE A 23 17.33 -31.10 24.82
CA ILE A 23 16.21 -31.09 23.87
C ILE A 23 15.43 -29.78 23.98
N PHE A 24 15.17 -29.28 25.18
CA PHE A 24 14.47 -28.02 25.41
C PHE A 24 15.24 -26.82 24.85
N LEU A 25 16.56 -26.76 25.04
CA LEU A 25 17.41 -25.70 24.49
C LEU A 25 17.43 -25.71 22.95
N VAL A 26 17.54 -26.89 22.34
CA VAL A 26 17.49 -27.02 20.87
C VAL A 26 16.10 -26.63 20.34
N TYR A 27 15.04 -27.03 21.02
CA TYR A 27 13.67 -26.66 20.69
C TYR A 27 13.46 -25.14 20.76
N LEU A 28 13.92 -24.50 21.83
CA LEU A 28 13.79 -23.05 22.03
C LEU A 28 14.59 -22.27 20.97
N LYS A 29 15.84 -22.68 20.70
CA LYS A 29 16.68 -22.05 19.67
C LYS A 29 16.06 -22.17 18.27
N ARG A 30 15.47 -23.34 17.95
CA ARG A 30 14.79 -23.56 16.67
C ARG A 30 13.50 -22.74 16.58
N HIS A 31 12.71 -22.65 17.65
CA HIS A 31 11.51 -21.81 17.70
C HIS A 31 11.82 -20.33 17.54
N GLN A 32 12.84 -19.82 18.25
CA GLN A 32 13.29 -18.43 18.08
C GLN A 32 13.67 -18.13 16.63
N THR A 33 14.42 -19.02 15.97
CA THR A 33 14.81 -18.80 14.56
C THR A 33 13.63 -18.82 13.58
N LEU A 34 12.59 -19.62 13.86
CA LEU A 34 11.39 -19.68 13.04
C LEU A 34 10.50 -18.46 13.25
N ASP A 35 10.38 -17.99 14.48
CA ASP A 35 9.62 -16.78 14.80
C ASP A 35 10.32 -15.54 14.22
N SER A 36 11.65 -15.43 14.31
CA SER A 36 12.40 -14.35 13.66
C SER A 36 12.23 -14.34 12.13
N ARG A 37 12.15 -15.51 11.47
CA ARG A 37 11.90 -15.59 10.03
C ARG A 37 10.49 -15.13 9.66
N LYS A 38 9.48 -15.52 10.44
CA LYS A 38 8.10 -15.06 10.23
C LYS A 38 7.95 -13.57 10.47
N GLU A 39 8.60 -13.03 11.50
CA GLU A 39 8.63 -11.59 11.76
C GLU A 39 9.30 -10.83 10.63
N ALA A 40 10.43 -11.33 10.10
CA ALA A 40 11.09 -10.73 8.95
C ALA A 40 10.20 -10.72 7.69
N GLU A 41 9.47 -11.80 7.43
CA GLU A 41 8.52 -11.87 6.29
C GLU A 41 7.36 -10.88 6.46
N ILE A 42 6.79 -10.77 7.66
CA ILE A 42 5.73 -9.82 7.97
C ILE A 42 6.22 -8.38 7.81
N ASN A 43 7.42 -8.08 8.33
CA ASN A 43 8.03 -6.76 8.22
C ASN A 43 8.32 -6.40 6.76
N ARG A 44 8.85 -7.35 5.97
CA ARG A 44 9.08 -7.15 4.54
C ARG A 44 7.78 -6.88 3.79
N ARG A 45 6.71 -7.61 4.11
CA ARG A 45 5.39 -7.35 3.52
C ARG A 45 4.86 -5.97 3.88
N ARG A 46 5.02 -5.53 5.13
CA ARG A 46 4.62 -4.18 5.57
C ARG A 46 5.39 -3.10 4.82
N GLU A 47 6.70 -3.23 4.70
CA GLU A 47 7.56 -2.32 3.94
C GLU A 47 7.09 -2.19 2.49
N LEU A 48 6.76 -3.30 1.83
CA LEU A 48 6.24 -3.28 0.46
C LEU A 48 4.86 -2.61 0.37
N LEU A 49 3.99 -2.80 1.36
CA LEU A 49 2.68 -2.11 1.41
C LEU A 49 2.84 -0.61 1.70
N GLU A 50 3.81 -0.21 2.53
CA GLU A 50 4.17 1.19 2.75
C GLU A 50 4.72 1.84 1.48
N GLN A 51 5.58 1.12 0.75
CA GLN A 51 6.08 1.58 -0.54
C GLN A 51 4.94 1.81 -1.54
N VAL A 52 3.99 0.86 -1.63
CA VAL A 52 2.78 1.01 -2.44
C VAL A 52 2.00 2.25 -2.00
N ALA A 53 1.75 2.43 -0.70
CA ALA A 53 1.05 3.60 -0.17
C ALA A 53 1.74 4.91 -0.58
N ALA A 54 3.07 4.97 -0.49
CA ALA A 54 3.86 6.15 -0.84
C ALA A 54 3.80 6.45 -2.35
N GLN A 55 3.89 5.42 -3.21
CA GLN A 55 3.77 5.56 -4.67
C GLN A 55 2.40 6.12 -5.05
N VAL A 56 1.31 5.57 -4.49
CA VAL A 56 -0.05 6.07 -4.72
C VAL A 56 -0.23 7.50 -4.21
N GLY A 57 0.31 7.82 -3.03
CA GLY A 57 0.27 9.17 -2.47
C GLY A 57 0.97 10.21 -3.38
N ARG A 58 2.11 9.84 -3.96
CA ARG A 58 2.85 10.71 -4.90
C ARG A 58 2.04 10.99 -6.17
N VAL A 59 1.42 9.97 -6.76
CA VAL A 59 0.52 10.12 -7.93
C VAL A 59 -0.64 11.04 -7.58
N HIS A 60 -1.28 10.82 -6.41
CA HIS A 60 -2.41 11.62 -5.97
C HIS A 60 -2.06 13.10 -5.80
N PHE A 61 -0.88 13.39 -5.24
CA PHE A 61 -0.42 14.76 -5.06
C PHE A 61 -0.27 15.51 -6.39
N VAL A 62 0.39 14.90 -7.38
CA VAL A 62 0.54 15.51 -8.72
C VAL A 62 -0.81 15.62 -9.43
N TYR A 63 -1.68 14.62 -9.27
CA TYR A 63 -3.05 14.66 -9.76
C TYR A 63 -3.84 15.86 -9.19
N GLN A 64 -3.74 16.16 -7.90
CA GLN A 64 -4.42 17.31 -7.30
C GLN A 64 -3.92 18.64 -7.87
N GLN A 65 -2.62 18.78 -8.12
CA GLN A 65 -2.08 19.96 -8.79
C GLN A 65 -2.62 20.11 -10.21
N TYR A 66 -2.62 19.01 -10.98
CA TYR A 66 -3.20 18.98 -12.31
C TYR A 66 -4.68 19.39 -12.29
N LEU A 67 -5.44 18.86 -11.34
CA LEU A 67 -6.87 19.11 -11.19
C LEU A 67 -7.18 20.58 -10.84
N ALA A 68 -6.38 21.17 -9.96
CA ALA A 68 -6.50 22.58 -9.60
C ALA A 68 -6.31 23.47 -10.83
N LEU A 69 -5.25 23.24 -11.60
CA LEU A 69 -4.97 23.97 -12.84
C LEU A 69 -6.04 23.71 -13.91
N ALA A 70 -6.50 22.46 -14.04
CA ALA A 70 -7.57 22.12 -14.98
C ALA A 70 -8.86 22.86 -14.62
N THR A 71 -9.25 22.90 -13.34
CA THR A 71 -10.46 23.62 -12.88
C THR A 71 -10.31 25.13 -13.05
N GLU A 72 -9.10 25.68 -12.91
CA GLU A 72 -8.82 27.07 -13.25
C GLU A 72 -9.03 27.32 -14.76
N PHE A 73 -8.50 26.44 -15.62
CA PHE A 73 -8.71 26.51 -17.07
C PHE A 73 -10.19 26.54 -17.44
N THR A 74 -10.98 25.63 -16.87
CA THR A 74 -12.41 25.52 -17.19
C THR A 74 -13.16 26.80 -16.84
N ARG A 75 -12.72 27.52 -15.79
CA ARG A 75 -13.34 28.77 -15.32
C ARG A 75 -12.93 29.99 -16.15
N TYR A 76 -11.66 30.10 -16.54
CA TYR A 76 -11.14 31.29 -17.25
C TYR A 76 -11.18 31.16 -18.79
N GLY A 77 -11.25 29.93 -19.31
CA GLY A 77 -11.40 29.62 -20.73
C GLY A 77 -10.34 30.32 -21.60
N GLN A 78 -10.80 31.08 -22.60
CA GLN A 78 -9.93 31.74 -23.57
C GLN A 78 -9.06 32.89 -23.00
N HIS A 79 -9.43 33.47 -21.86
CA HIS A 79 -8.68 34.56 -21.23
C HIS A 79 -7.51 34.06 -20.38
N TRP A 80 -7.25 32.74 -20.36
CA TRP A 80 -6.23 32.17 -19.50
C TRP A 80 -4.80 32.46 -20.01
N PRO A 81 -3.89 32.97 -19.15
CA PRO A 81 -2.53 33.33 -19.54
C PRO A 81 -1.78 32.16 -20.18
N LYS A 82 -0.93 32.47 -21.16
CA LYS A 82 -0.10 31.45 -21.84
C LYS A 82 0.83 30.72 -20.85
N SER A 83 1.38 31.45 -19.88
CA SER A 83 2.23 30.88 -18.82
C SER A 83 1.52 29.79 -17.99
N ARG A 84 0.23 29.97 -17.68
CA ARG A 84 -0.57 28.97 -16.94
C ARG A 84 -0.93 27.75 -17.80
N ARG A 85 -1.13 27.95 -19.09
CA ARG A 85 -1.31 26.84 -20.05
C ARG A 85 -0.05 25.99 -20.18
N ASP A 86 1.11 26.63 -20.23
CA ASP A 86 2.40 25.94 -20.25
C ASP A 86 2.64 25.18 -18.94
N GLU A 87 2.22 25.74 -17.80
CA GLU A 87 2.23 25.05 -16.49
C GLU A 87 1.31 23.82 -16.47
N LEU A 88 0.08 23.91 -16.98
CA LEU A 88 -0.84 22.77 -17.08
C LEU A 88 -0.26 21.65 -17.96
N ALA A 89 0.37 22.00 -19.09
CA ALA A 89 1.04 21.03 -19.96
C ALA A 89 2.17 20.31 -19.21
N ARG A 90 3.04 21.08 -18.53
CA ARG A 90 4.14 20.54 -17.74
C ARG A 90 3.67 19.63 -16.60
N VAL A 91 2.64 20.02 -15.86
CA VAL A 91 2.09 19.19 -14.77
C VAL A 91 1.40 17.94 -15.35
N GLY A 92 0.80 18.04 -16.54
CA GLY A 92 0.23 16.90 -17.26
C GLY A 92 1.28 15.87 -17.69
N GLU A 93 2.45 16.32 -18.13
CA GLU A 93 3.62 15.46 -18.41
C GLU A 93 4.16 14.84 -17.12
N GLN A 94 4.35 15.65 -16.07
CA GLN A 94 4.80 15.16 -14.77
C GLN A 94 3.83 14.11 -14.19
N LEU A 95 2.52 14.28 -14.41
CA LEU A 95 1.53 13.27 -14.03
C LEU A 95 1.79 11.97 -14.79
N ALA A 96 2.02 12.02 -16.10
CA ALA A 96 2.34 10.84 -16.90
C ALA A 96 3.61 10.12 -16.39
N ASP A 97 4.65 10.87 -16.04
CA ASP A 97 5.89 10.32 -15.51
C ASP A 97 5.68 9.63 -14.16
N VAL A 98 4.93 10.27 -13.26
CA VAL A 98 4.64 9.71 -11.93
C VAL A 98 3.68 8.52 -12.00
N PHE A 99 2.92 8.37 -13.09
CA PHE A 99 2.08 7.19 -13.33
C PHE A 99 2.88 5.89 -13.44
N HIS A 100 4.17 5.94 -13.79
CA HIS A 100 5.05 4.77 -13.71
C HIS A 100 5.12 4.20 -12.29
N ALA A 101 5.10 5.05 -11.26
CA ALA A 101 5.07 4.61 -9.86
C ALA A 101 3.78 3.85 -9.52
N LEU A 102 2.66 4.16 -10.19
CA LEU A 102 1.40 3.42 -10.04
C LEU A 102 1.53 2.01 -10.60
N THR A 103 2.18 1.85 -11.76
CA THR A 103 2.44 0.53 -12.37
C THR A 103 3.40 -0.32 -11.54
N GLU A 104 4.42 0.30 -10.94
CA GLU A 104 5.29 -0.37 -9.96
C GLU A 104 4.51 -0.85 -8.73
N ALA A 105 3.60 -0.01 -8.21
CA ALA A 105 2.73 -0.36 -7.10
C ALA A 105 1.80 -1.54 -7.45
N GLU A 106 1.19 -1.53 -8.64
CA GLU A 106 0.38 -2.64 -9.15
C GLU A 106 1.18 -3.94 -9.21
N SER A 107 2.40 -3.89 -9.76
CA SER A 107 3.29 -5.04 -9.87
C SER A 107 3.67 -5.60 -8.50
N THR A 108 3.96 -4.71 -7.55
CA THR A 108 4.26 -5.08 -6.16
C THR A 108 3.08 -5.77 -5.49
N LEU A 109 1.86 -5.26 -5.69
CA LEU A 109 0.63 -5.88 -5.18
C LEU A 109 0.37 -7.26 -5.79
N LEU A 110 0.70 -7.47 -7.06
CA LEU A 110 0.63 -8.80 -7.71
C LEU A 110 1.62 -9.79 -7.09
N LEU A 111 2.86 -9.36 -6.84
CA LEU A 111 3.87 -10.18 -6.18
C LEU A 111 3.47 -10.56 -4.75
N LEU A 112 2.77 -9.68 -4.05
CA LEU A 112 2.18 -9.95 -2.73
C LEU A 112 0.91 -10.81 -2.77
N GLY A 113 0.37 -11.11 -3.96
CA GLY A 113 -0.86 -11.87 -4.14
C GLY A 113 -2.15 -11.08 -3.89
N GLU A 114 -2.08 -9.76 -3.73
CA GLU A 114 -3.21 -8.88 -3.39
C GLU A 114 -4.00 -8.44 -4.64
N LYS A 115 -4.57 -9.39 -5.37
CA LYS A 115 -5.32 -9.16 -6.63
C LYS A 115 -6.46 -8.14 -6.51
N ARG A 116 -7.09 -8.03 -5.33
CA ARG A 116 -8.18 -7.06 -5.10
C ARG A 116 -7.65 -5.63 -5.01
N LEU A 117 -6.55 -5.43 -4.29
CA LEU A 117 -5.90 -4.12 -4.17
C LEU A 117 -5.33 -3.67 -5.51
N GLU A 118 -4.69 -4.60 -6.24
CA GLU A 118 -4.20 -4.31 -7.59
C GLU A 118 -5.33 -3.86 -8.53
N ARG A 119 -6.45 -4.59 -8.57
CA ARG A 119 -7.60 -4.19 -9.41
C ARG A 119 -8.15 -2.82 -9.03
N SER A 120 -8.30 -2.57 -7.73
CA SER A 120 -8.75 -1.26 -7.21
C SER A 120 -7.82 -0.14 -7.68
N LEU A 121 -6.51 -0.38 -7.60
CA LEU A 121 -5.49 0.58 -8.02
C LEU A 121 -5.52 0.85 -9.53
N ARG A 122 -5.73 -0.20 -10.34
CA ARG A 122 -5.88 -0.06 -11.78
C ARG A 122 -7.11 0.76 -12.17
N ILE A 123 -8.24 0.54 -11.50
CA ILE A 123 -9.47 1.32 -11.73
C ILE A 123 -9.24 2.78 -11.38
N TYR A 124 -8.58 3.04 -10.25
CA TYR A 124 -8.19 4.39 -9.83
C TYR A 124 -7.31 5.09 -10.89
N GLY A 125 -6.26 4.41 -11.36
CA GLY A 125 -5.38 4.93 -12.41
C GLY A 125 -6.11 5.21 -13.73
N ALA A 126 -6.94 4.28 -14.19
CA ALA A 126 -7.71 4.42 -15.43
C ALA A 126 -8.66 5.64 -15.38
N LYS A 127 -9.29 5.90 -14.23
CA LYS A 127 -10.17 7.08 -14.06
C LYS A 127 -9.43 8.40 -14.20
N ILE A 128 -8.23 8.50 -13.62
CA ILE A 128 -7.39 9.70 -13.77
C ILE A 128 -6.93 9.91 -15.21
N VAL A 129 -6.53 8.84 -15.91
CA VAL A 129 -6.13 8.93 -17.33
C VAL A 129 -7.30 9.38 -18.19
N ASN A 130 -8.50 8.84 -17.95
CA ASN A 130 -9.72 9.25 -18.66
C ASN A 130 -10.06 10.72 -18.40
N LEU A 131 -9.98 11.19 -17.15
CA LEU A 131 -10.17 12.59 -16.80
C LEU A 131 -9.18 13.49 -17.55
N ARG A 132 -7.90 13.13 -17.57
CA ARG A 132 -6.88 13.87 -18.32
C ARG A 132 -7.28 13.98 -19.80
N ARG A 133 -7.73 12.88 -20.41
CA ARG A 133 -8.15 12.87 -21.82
C ARG A 133 -9.35 13.77 -22.08
N GLN A 134 -10.34 13.79 -21.20
CA GLN A 134 -11.53 14.66 -21.32
C GLN A 134 -11.13 16.14 -21.31
N ILE A 135 -10.36 16.56 -20.31
CA ILE A 135 -9.87 17.95 -20.18
C ILE A 135 -9.05 18.39 -21.42
N TYR A 136 -8.22 17.51 -21.98
CA TYR A 136 -7.43 17.81 -23.17
C TYR A 136 -8.25 17.82 -24.47
N ALA A 137 -9.36 17.07 -24.54
CA ALA A 137 -10.22 16.99 -25.72
C ALA A 137 -11.21 18.17 -25.79
N GLU A 138 -11.71 18.65 -24.64
CA GLU A 138 -12.72 19.71 -24.51
C GLU A 138 -12.15 21.13 -24.66
N LYS A 139 -11.10 21.29 -25.47
CA LYS A 139 -10.31 22.52 -25.67
C LYS A 139 -11.09 23.79 -26.07
N GLN A 140 -12.42 23.80 -26.18
CA GLN A 140 -13.14 24.94 -26.75
C GLN A 140 -14.15 25.63 -25.83
N THR A 141 -14.88 24.94 -24.97
CA THR A 141 -15.75 25.59 -23.96
C THR A 141 -16.46 24.48 -23.22
N LEU A 142 -16.13 24.29 -21.96
CA LEU A 142 -16.92 23.42 -21.09
C LEU A 142 -18.24 24.12 -20.78
N THR A 143 -19.33 23.53 -21.24
CA THR A 143 -20.69 23.90 -20.84
C THR A 143 -20.88 23.64 -19.33
N GLY A 144 -21.84 24.30 -18.70
CA GLY A 144 -22.12 24.11 -17.27
C GLY A 144 -22.41 22.65 -16.89
N GLU A 145 -22.95 21.87 -17.82
CA GLU A 145 -23.22 20.44 -17.67
C GLU A 145 -21.91 19.60 -17.60
N GLU A 146 -20.89 19.95 -18.40
CA GLU A 146 -19.59 19.27 -18.38
C GLU A 146 -18.77 19.61 -17.12
N ILE A 147 -18.98 20.80 -16.52
CA ILE A 147 -18.40 21.15 -15.22
C ILE A 147 -18.94 20.23 -14.10
N HIS A 148 -20.24 19.91 -14.12
CA HIS A 148 -20.83 18.98 -13.17
C HIS A 148 -20.28 17.56 -13.34
N LEU A 149 -20.11 17.09 -14.58
CA LEU A 149 -19.47 15.80 -14.87
C LEU A 149 -18.04 15.74 -14.33
N LEU A 150 -17.26 16.82 -14.48
CA LEU A 150 -15.91 16.90 -13.93
C LEU A 150 -15.92 16.75 -12.40
N ASP A 151 -16.86 17.41 -11.71
CA ASP A 151 -16.97 17.32 -10.25
C ASP A 151 -17.41 15.94 -9.76
N ASP A 152 -18.23 15.23 -10.51
CA ASP A 152 -18.60 13.84 -10.19
C ASP A 152 -17.42 12.88 -10.39
N VAL A 153 -16.63 13.03 -11.46
CA VAL A 153 -15.42 12.24 -11.65
C VAL A 153 -14.39 12.52 -10.56
N LYS A 154 -14.25 13.78 -10.12
CA LYS A 154 -13.39 14.14 -8.97
C LYS A 154 -13.80 13.39 -7.70
N LYS A 155 -15.10 13.36 -7.38
CA LYS A 155 -15.63 12.63 -6.21
C LYS A 155 -15.38 11.14 -6.34
N GLU A 156 -15.61 10.56 -7.52
CA GLU A 156 -15.36 9.14 -7.77
C GLU A 156 -13.87 8.78 -7.55
N ILE A 157 -12.95 9.60 -8.06
CA ILE A 157 -11.50 9.40 -7.86
C ILE A 157 -11.13 9.50 -6.37
N ALA A 158 -11.75 10.43 -5.62
CA ALA A 158 -11.54 10.55 -4.18
C ALA A 158 -12.05 9.31 -3.42
N GLN A 159 -13.24 8.81 -3.76
CA GLN A 159 -13.82 7.59 -3.19
C GLN A 159 -12.98 6.35 -3.49
N LEU A 160 -12.48 6.21 -4.73
CA LEU A 160 -11.59 5.11 -5.12
C LEU A 160 -10.29 5.14 -4.31
N LYS A 161 -9.72 6.32 -4.08
CA LYS A 161 -8.54 6.51 -3.24
C LYS A 161 -8.82 6.06 -1.81
N GLU A 162 -9.91 6.54 -1.21
CA GLU A 162 -10.29 6.20 0.16
C GLU A 162 -10.51 4.70 0.31
N SER A 163 -11.32 4.10 -0.55
CA SER A 163 -11.58 2.66 -0.58
C SER A 163 -10.29 1.83 -0.74
N PHE A 164 -9.34 2.30 -1.56
CA PHE A 164 -8.03 1.66 -1.70
C PHE A 164 -7.23 1.71 -0.39
N PHE A 165 -7.12 2.87 0.26
CA PHE A 165 -6.38 3.00 1.51
C PHE A 165 -7.05 2.26 2.68
N ASP A 166 -8.37 2.21 2.72
CA ASP A 166 -9.11 1.41 3.70
C ASP A 166 -8.78 -0.08 3.53
N ALA A 167 -8.84 -0.59 2.31
CA ALA A 167 -8.47 -1.96 2.01
C ALA A 167 -6.99 -2.25 2.32
N LEU A 168 -6.10 -1.29 2.04
CA LEU A 168 -4.67 -1.39 2.33
C LEU A 168 -4.41 -1.43 3.85
N SER A 169 -5.10 -0.61 4.64
CA SER A 169 -4.96 -0.54 6.10
C SER A 169 -5.29 -1.88 6.77
N VAL A 170 -6.33 -2.56 6.30
CA VAL A 170 -6.74 -3.89 6.79
C VAL A 170 -5.66 -4.94 6.53
N ARG A 171 -4.90 -4.81 5.42
CA ARG A 171 -3.78 -5.69 5.11
C ARG A 171 -2.51 -5.35 5.90
N TYR A 172 -2.31 -4.07 6.18
CA TYR A 172 -1.17 -3.58 6.94
C TYR A 172 -1.23 -3.98 8.43
N MET A 173 -2.42 -3.95 9.03
CA MET A 173 -2.69 -4.40 10.40
C MET A 173 -3.48 -5.72 10.40
N PRO A 174 -2.85 -6.89 10.18
CA PRO A 174 -3.55 -8.16 10.36
C PRO A 174 -4.03 -8.29 11.81
N ARG A 175 -5.34 -8.54 11.96
CA ARG A 175 -6.11 -8.66 13.20
C ARG A 175 -5.52 -9.72 14.16
N LYS A 176 -4.45 -9.39 14.88
CA LYS A 176 -3.87 -10.19 15.98
C LYS A 176 -3.53 -9.39 17.24
N ILE A 177 -3.90 -8.11 17.31
CA ILE A 177 -3.67 -7.25 18.50
C ILE A 177 -4.99 -6.84 19.19
N ALA A 178 -6.16 -7.19 18.64
CA ALA A 178 -7.46 -6.81 19.21
C ALA A 178 -8.00 -7.76 20.31
N SER A 179 -7.22 -8.73 20.81
CA SER A 179 -7.70 -9.70 21.84
C SER A 179 -6.84 -9.78 23.10
N LYS A 180 -6.15 -8.71 23.48
CA LYS A 180 -5.45 -8.59 24.78
C LYS A 180 -5.82 -7.31 25.55
N GLY A 181 -7.05 -6.85 25.38
CA GLY A 181 -7.60 -5.71 26.09
C GLY A 181 -9.12 -5.82 26.17
N ALA A 182 -9.58 -6.84 26.89
CA ALA A 182 -10.93 -6.94 27.45
C ALA A 182 -10.80 -7.70 28.78
#